data_AF-A0A2E6ZFB7-F1
#
_entry.id   AF-A0A2E6ZFB7-F1
#
_cell.length_a   1.000
_cell.length_b   1.000
_cell.length_c   1.000
_cell.angle_alpha   90.00
_cell.angle_beta   90.00
_cell.angle_gamma   90.00
#
_symmetry.space_group_name_H-M   'P 1'
#
loop_
_entity.id
_entity.type
_entity.pdbx_description
1 polymer ?
#
loop_
_entity_poly.entity_id
_entity_poly.type
_entity_poly.pdbx_seq_one_letter_code
_entity_poly.pdbx_strand_id
1 'polypeptide(L)'
;METVAASEEDTHAEHHDHGLSDVGYIKIAIILGVLTAVEVATYFWDFGILEVPSLLILMVVKFQIVVSYFMHLKFDSKVFSYLFVTGLVLAMAVFAAMGTSMVFWQDPSGCDASSFC
;
A
#
# COMPACT_ATOMS: atom_id res chain seq x y z
N MET A 1 -9.82 41.48 -29.70
CA MET A 1 -9.00 41.19 -28.51
C MET A 1 -9.88 40.37 -27.59
N GLU A 2 -9.54 39.10 -27.42
CA GLU A 2 -10.28 38.03 -26.73
C GLU A 2 -10.54 38.40 -25.27
N THR A 3 -11.74 38.20 -24.72
CA THR A 3 -12.20 37.05 -23.91
C THR A 3 -13.43 37.62 -23.16
N VAL A 4 -14.56 36.95 -22.95
CA VAL A 4 -14.79 35.76 -22.12
C VAL A 4 -16.10 35.13 -22.61
N ALA A 5 -16.02 33.96 -23.20
CA ALA A 5 -17.13 33.03 -23.30
C ALA A 5 -16.92 31.99 -22.18
N ALA A 6 -17.78 32.00 -21.17
CA ALA A 6 -18.01 30.85 -20.32
C ALA A 6 -19.41 30.97 -19.73
N SER A 7 -20.29 30.14 -20.28
CA SER A 7 -21.72 30.01 -20.00
C SER A 7 -21.96 29.58 -18.55
N GLU A 8 -22.79 30.32 -17.83
CA GLU A 8 -23.65 29.77 -16.79
C GLU A 8 -24.97 29.38 -17.45
N GLU A 9 -25.32 28.09 -17.50
CA GLU A 9 -26.65 27.55 -17.15
C GLU A 9 -26.69 26.02 -17.40
N ASP A 10 -27.46 25.36 -16.53
CA ASP A 10 -28.27 24.17 -16.79
C ASP A 10 -27.69 22.74 -16.66
N THR A 11 -28.01 22.16 -15.50
CA THR A 11 -28.82 20.93 -15.36
C THR A 11 -28.24 19.61 -15.87
N HIS A 12 -27.85 18.78 -14.90
CA HIS A 12 -28.34 17.39 -14.86
C HIS A 12 -28.29 16.88 -13.42
N ALA A 13 -29.40 17.09 -12.70
CA ALA A 13 -29.76 16.24 -11.58
C ALA A 13 -30.57 15.07 -12.17
N GLU A 14 -29.98 13.89 -12.35
CA GLU A 14 -30.73 12.62 -12.41
C GLU A 14 -29.85 11.43 -12.03
N HIS A 15 -30.18 10.85 -10.88
CA HIS A 15 -30.23 9.41 -10.58
C HIS A 15 -29.48 8.44 -11.51
N HIS A 16 -28.35 7.90 -11.05
CA HIS A 16 -28.02 6.50 -11.29
C HIS A 16 -27.34 5.91 -10.06
N ASP A 17 -28.10 5.05 -9.39
CA ASP A 17 -27.68 4.07 -8.39
C ASP A 17 -26.65 3.10 -9.01
N HIS A 18 -25.83 2.49 -8.15
CA HIS A 18 -24.86 1.40 -8.42
C HIS A 18 -23.43 1.78 -8.89
N GLY A 19 -22.52 1.87 -7.92
CA GLY A 19 -21.06 1.80 -8.11
C GLY A 19 -20.37 3.13 -7.85
N LEU A 20 -19.83 3.32 -6.64
CA LEU A 20 -18.56 4.02 -6.37
C LEU A 20 -17.88 4.55 -7.65
N SER A 21 -18.24 5.79 -7.98
CA SER A 21 -17.85 6.49 -9.19
C SER A 21 -16.35 6.40 -9.41
N ASP A 22 -15.91 6.16 -10.65
CA ASP A 22 -14.52 6.17 -11.12
C ASP A 22 -13.70 7.36 -10.61
N VAL A 23 -14.38 8.49 -10.35
CA VAL A 23 -13.83 9.70 -9.74
C VAL A 23 -13.22 9.45 -8.36
N GLY A 24 -13.79 8.52 -7.59
CA GLY A 24 -13.25 8.07 -6.32
C GLY A 24 -11.88 7.42 -6.51
N TYR A 25 -11.77 6.42 -7.40
CA TYR A 25 -10.51 5.74 -7.68
C TYR A 25 -9.41 6.68 -8.19
N ILE A 26 -9.78 7.64 -9.04
CA ILE A 26 -8.85 8.70 -9.50
C ILE A 26 -8.27 9.48 -8.33
N LYS A 27 -9.07 9.83 -7.32
CA LYS A 27 -8.58 10.56 -6.13
C LYS A 27 -7.60 9.71 -5.32
N ILE A 28 -7.90 8.40 -5.13
CA ILE A 28 -6.96 7.49 -4.46
C ILE A 28 -5.65 7.36 -5.27
N ALA A 29 -5.73 7.32 -6.61
CA ALA A 29 -4.55 7.25 -7.48
C ALA A 29 -3.64 8.47 -7.30
N ILE A 30 -4.24 9.67 -7.24
CA ILE A 30 -3.50 10.91 -7.00
C ILE A 30 -2.84 10.89 -5.62
N ILE A 31 -3.55 10.46 -4.57
CA ILE A 31 -2.99 10.34 -3.22
C ILE A 31 -1.79 9.38 -3.22
N LEU A 32 -1.91 8.22 -3.87
CA LEU A 32 -0.84 7.23 -3.99
C LEU A 32 0.37 7.79 -4.77
N GLY A 33 0.10 8.56 -5.82
CA GLY A 33 1.11 9.28 -6.59
C GLY A 33 1.87 10.30 -5.74
N VAL A 34 1.16 11.10 -4.94
CA VAL A 34 1.77 12.04 -3.99
C VAL A 34 2.61 11.30 -2.94
N LEU A 35 2.10 10.21 -2.38
CA LEU A 35 2.84 9.37 -1.42
C LEU A 35 4.14 8.81 -2.03
N THR A 36 4.16 8.62 -3.34
CA THR A 36 5.34 8.16 -4.10
C THR A 36 6.28 9.28 -4.47
N ALA A 37 5.77 10.47 -4.79
CA ALA A 37 6.60 11.66 -4.91
C ALA A 37 7.29 12.01 -3.59
N VAL A 38 6.60 11.86 -2.45
CA VAL A 38 7.19 12.07 -1.11
C VAL A 38 8.30 11.05 -0.83
N GLU A 39 8.08 9.77 -1.15
CA GLU A 39 9.13 8.75 -1.04
C GLU A 39 10.35 9.12 -1.90
N VAL A 40 10.13 9.49 -3.16
CA VAL A 40 11.25 9.89 -4.03
C VAL A 40 11.94 11.15 -3.50
N ALA A 41 11.20 12.09 -2.93
CA ALA A 41 11.74 13.29 -2.29
C ALA A 41 12.63 12.96 -1.08
N THR A 42 12.37 11.88 -0.35
CA THR A 42 13.26 11.45 0.75
C THR A 42 14.63 11.00 0.28
N TYR A 43 14.82 10.61 -1.00
CA TYR A 43 16.16 10.38 -1.55
C TYR A 43 16.96 11.67 -1.80
N PHE A 44 16.26 12.79 -1.97
CA PHE A 44 16.91 14.08 -2.18
C PHE A 44 17.25 14.80 -0.87
N TRP A 45 16.66 14.35 0.25
CA TRP A 45 16.85 14.97 1.55
C TRP A 45 17.28 13.93 2.58
N ASP A 46 18.51 14.02 3.08
CA ASP A 46 19.05 13.08 4.06
C ASP A 46 18.25 13.13 5.38
N PHE A 47 17.48 12.07 5.64
CA PHE A 47 16.77 11.84 6.91
C PHE A 47 17.53 10.93 7.88
N GLY A 48 18.78 10.57 7.55
CA GLY A 48 19.67 9.79 8.40
C GLY A 48 19.05 8.46 8.83
N ILE A 49 19.17 8.11 10.12
CA ILE A 49 18.73 6.82 10.66
C ILE A 49 17.21 6.55 10.56
N LEU A 50 16.41 7.61 10.36
CA LEU A 50 14.95 7.49 10.22
C LEU A 50 14.48 7.25 8.79
N GLU A 51 15.37 7.34 7.81
CA GLU A 51 15.04 7.12 6.40
C GLU A 51 14.48 5.69 6.19
N VAL A 52 15.23 4.67 6.61
CA VAL A 52 14.87 3.25 6.46
C VAL A 52 13.52 2.87 7.10
N PRO A 53 13.24 3.20 8.38
CA PRO A 53 11.93 2.88 8.96
C PRO A 53 10.80 3.68 8.32
N SER A 54 11.04 4.93 7.91
CA SER A 54 10.02 5.74 7.22
C SER A 54 9.63 5.15 5.86
N LEU A 55 10.61 4.69 5.08
CA LEU A 55 10.43 4.01 3.79
C LEU A 55 9.63 2.71 3.95
N LEU A 56 9.93 1.90 4.98
CA LEU A 56 9.17 0.69 5.27
C LEU A 56 7.70 0.99 5.59
N ILE A 57 7.43 2.02 6.38
CA ILE A 57 6.05 2.41 6.71
C ILE A 57 5.31 2.86 5.44
N LEU A 58 5.94 3.69 4.60
CA LEU A 58 5.34 4.13 3.33
C LEU A 58 5.05 2.94 2.39
N MET A 59 5.92 1.93 2.34
CA MET A 59 5.68 0.70 1.59
C MET A 59 4.42 -0.05 2.06
N VAL A 60 4.28 -0.27 3.37
CA VAL A 60 3.11 -0.94 3.94
C VAL A 60 1.83 -0.15 3.68
N VAL A 61 1.86 1.17 3.87
CA VAL A 61 0.71 2.05 3.65
C VAL A 61 0.27 2.02 2.19
N LYS A 62 1.20 2.16 1.24
CA LYS A 62 0.90 2.09 -0.19
C LYS A 62 0.32 0.75 -0.58
N PHE A 63 0.93 -0.34 -0.10
CA PHE A 63 0.46 -1.68 -0.35
C PHE A 63 -1.00 -1.86 0.12
N GLN A 64 -1.33 -1.40 1.34
CA GLN A 64 -2.69 -1.50 1.87
C GLN A 64 -3.71 -0.69 1.06
N ILE A 65 -3.34 0.51 0.61
CA ILE A 65 -4.20 1.35 -0.25
C ILE A 65 -4.43 0.65 -1.60
N VAL A 66 -3.39 0.09 -2.21
CA VAL A 66 -3.47 -0.61 -3.49
C VAL A 66 -4.35 -1.85 -3.41
N VAL A 67 -4.15 -2.68 -2.39
CA VAL A 67 -4.95 -3.90 -2.16
C VAL A 67 -6.42 -3.54 -1.89
N SER A 68 -6.67 -2.55 -1.04
CA SER A 68 -8.05 -2.22 -0.65
C SER A 68 -8.84 -1.57 -1.78
N TYR A 69 -8.21 -0.67 -2.54
CA TYR A 69 -8.89 0.13 -3.56
C TYR A 69 -8.61 -0.41 -4.98
N PHE A 70 -7.35 -0.45 -5.44
CA PHE A 70 -7.04 -0.82 -6.83
C PHE A 70 -7.29 -2.30 -7.18
N MET A 71 -7.23 -3.21 -6.20
CA MET A 71 -7.62 -4.61 -6.41
C MET A 71 -9.13 -4.88 -6.29
N HIS A 72 -9.98 -3.84 -6.20
CA HIS A 72 -11.45 -3.95 -6.12
C HIS A 72 -12.00 -4.67 -4.87
N LEU A 73 -11.14 -5.08 -3.92
CA LEU A 73 -11.50 -5.89 -2.74
C LEU A 73 -12.47 -5.22 -1.76
N LYS A 74 -12.51 -3.88 -1.70
CA LYS A 74 -13.46 -3.12 -0.87
C LYS A 74 -14.90 -3.20 -1.38
N PHE A 75 -15.07 -3.47 -2.68
CA PHE A 75 -16.33 -3.38 -3.39
C PHE A 75 -16.82 -4.72 -3.93
N ASP A 76 -15.96 -5.74 -3.88
CA ASP A 76 -16.34 -7.13 -4.07
C ASP A 76 -16.72 -7.82 -2.74
N SER A 77 -17.27 -9.02 -2.82
CA SER A 77 -17.59 -9.89 -1.70
C SER A 77 -16.38 -10.11 -0.78
N LYS A 78 -16.64 -10.23 0.53
CA LYS A 78 -15.60 -10.45 1.57
C LYS A 78 -14.73 -11.70 1.30
N VAL A 79 -15.16 -12.59 0.41
CA VAL A 79 -14.45 -13.81 0.01
C VAL A 79 -13.09 -13.49 -0.62
N PHE A 80 -13.00 -12.54 -1.55
CA PHE A 80 -11.71 -12.18 -2.15
C PHE A 80 -10.77 -11.50 -1.17
N SER A 81 -11.30 -10.70 -0.24
CA SER A 81 -10.51 -10.10 0.83
C SER A 81 -9.95 -11.20 1.75
N TYR A 82 -10.76 -12.22 2.05
CA TYR A 82 -10.33 -13.35 2.87
C TYR A 82 -9.26 -14.19 2.17
N LEU A 83 -9.43 -14.52 0.88
CA LEU A 83 -8.42 -15.24 0.10
C LEU A 83 -7.10 -14.49 0.05
N PHE A 84 -7.13 -13.18 -0.19
CA PHE A 84 -5.92 -12.35 -0.18
C PHE A 84 -5.22 -12.36 1.19
N VAL A 85 -5.97 -12.16 2.28
CA VAL A 85 -5.42 -12.17 3.64
C VAL A 85 -4.87 -13.54 4.01
N THR A 86 -5.56 -14.63 3.67
CA THR A 86 -5.06 -15.99 3.92
C THR A 86 -3.78 -16.26 3.13
N GLY A 87 -3.68 -15.80 1.88
CA GLY A 87 -2.46 -15.87 1.08
C GLY A 87 -1.31 -15.05 1.68
N LEU A 88 -1.59 -13.84 2.19
CA LEU A 88 -0.61 -12.99 2.86
C LEU A 88 -0.11 -13.62 4.16
N VAL A 89 -1.01 -14.17 4.99
CA VAL A 89 -0.66 -14.90 6.22
C VAL A 89 0.17 -16.14 5.89
N LEU A 90 -0.22 -16.90 4.87
CA LEU A 90 0.53 -18.07 4.43
C LEU A 90 1.92 -17.68 3.94
N ALA A 91 2.05 -16.62 3.14
CA ALA A 91 3.34 -16.11 2.68
C ALA A 91 4.24 -15.71 3.85
N MET A 92 3.69 -14.96 4.82
CA MET A 92 4.42 -14.59 6.05
C MET A 92 4.85 -15.83 6.84
N ALA A 93 3.99 -16.84 6.95
CA ALA A 93 4.31 -18.09 7.65
C ALA A 93 5.42 -18.87 6.94
N VAL A 94 5.39 -18.98 5.62
CA VAL A 94 6.43 -19.66 4.83
C VAL A 94 7.75 -18.90 4.90
N PHE A 95 7.75 -17.57 4.79
CA PHE A 95 8.95 -16.76 4.96
C PHE A 95 9.53 -16.86 6.37
N ALA A 96 8.69 -16.85 7.39
CA ALA A 96 9.13 -17.04 8.77
C ALA A 96 9.73 -18.44 8.98
N ALA A 97 9.07 -19.50 8.49
CA ALA A 97 9.56 -20.88 8.57
C ALA A 97 10.88 -21.07 7.80
N MET A 98 11.01 -20.44 6.62
CA MET A 98 12.25 -20.45 5.86
C MET A 98 13.34 -19.68 6.59
N GLY A 99 13.03 -18.49 7.12
CA GLY A 99 13.97 -17.69 7.93
C GLY A 99 14.46 -18.43 9.16
N THR A 100 13.58 -19.10 9.91
CA THR A 100 14.00 -19.92 11.06
C THR A 100 14.78 -21.16 10.63
N SER A 101 14.45 -21.77 9.49
CA SER A 101 15.27 -22.87 8.95
C SER A 101 16.67 -22.43 8.53
N MET A 102 16.81 -21.19 8.00
CA MET A 102 18.10 -20.60 7.65
C MET A 102 18.89 -20.22 8.89
N VAL A 103 18.24 -19.73 9.96
CA VAL A 103 18.86 -19.53 11.28
C VAL A 103 19.36 -20.86 11.86
N PHE A 104 18.53 -21.90 11.81
CA PHE A 104 18.91 -23.25 12.24
C PHE A 104 20.08 -23.83 11.42
N TRP A 105 20.22 -23.44 10.14
CA TRP A 105 21.32 -23.87 9.28
C TRP A 105 22.58 -23.00 9.42
N GLN A 106 22.45 -21.76 9.93
CA GLN A 106 23.57 -20.91 10.34
C GLN A 106 24.15 -21.38 11.70
N ASP A 107 23.33 -22.01 12.56
CA ASP A 107 23.73 -22.56 13.87
C ASP A 107 23.47 -24.09 13.97
N PRO A 108 24.30 -24.95 13.32
CA PRO A 108 24.13 -26.41 13.37
C PRO A 108 24.43 -27.04 14.74
N SER A 109 25.01 -26.29 15.68
CA SER A 109 25.23 -26.70 17.08
C SER A 109 24.52 -25.70 17.98
N GLY A 110 23.41 -26.09 18.62
CA GLY A 110 22.57 -25.22 19.44
C GLY A 110 23.21 -24.67 20.72
N CYS A 111 24.26 -23.86 20.57
CA CYS A 111 24.96 -23.16 21.64
C CYS A 111 25.51 -21.82 21.11
N ASP A 112 24.67 -20.81 20.93
CA ASP A 112 25.03 -19.48 21.43
C ASP A 112 23.80 -18.66 21.81
N ALA A 113 23.29 -18.95 23.00
CA ALA A 113 22.37 -18.07 23.72
C ALA A 113 23.12 -17.23 24.78
N SER A 114 24.44 -17.06 24.66
CA SER A 114 25.27 -16.46 25.72
C SER A 114 26.23 -15.34 25.30
N SER A 115 26.44 -15.06 24.02
CA SER A 115 27.20 -13.88 23.60
C SER A 115 26.33 -12.61 23.50
N PHE A 116 25.59 -12.33 24.58
CA PHE A 116 25.44 -10.93 25.02
C PHE A 116 26.80 -10.49 25.57
N CYS A 117 27.70 -10.08 24.66
CA CYS A 117 28.81 -9.18 24.92
C CYS A 117 28.98 -8.30 23.67
#